data_AF-A0A7V8W753-F1
#
_entry.id   AF-A0A7V8W753-F1
#
_cell.length_a   1.000
_cell.length_b   1.000
_cell.length_c   1.000
_cell.angle_alpha   90.00
_cell.angle_beta   90.00
_cell.angle_gamma   90.00
#
_symmetry.space_group_name_H-M   'P 1'
#
loop_
_entity.id
_entity.type
_entity.pdbx_description
1 polymer ?
#
loop_
_entity_poly.entity_id
_entity_poly.type
_entity_poly.pdbx_seq_one_letter_code
_entity_poly.pdbx_strand_id
1 'polypeptide(L)'
;MNMKNMVEQTNSERGAVLLGVLMIVLILTLLGMVSMNLAVQEMLQISAGKDEVTARHLAEAGADVVIQWFHNTNATPVGISTVTSKRYDLSDSGSSFFDAVGRSQVSGSSATPDLLYDVARPGDDRLLNDPVDGWFRSLQSLGQIQALKIYGPGRPGLLCSVEVTAKAKKHMRTVALQLGALVTPPLRAGVQVGNSGVALTSEVSAPVWVHWGDLKAKGNVRLGRFEDVPAKTGLAPITGQSYVDMVSREDRWLTIWTGGDAVFTPSLVGSTMFPSNVSPRRDPFPGLKTDVAIRSVKEIRLATWLLLRS
;
A
#
# COMPACT_ATOMS: atom_id res chain seq x y z
N MET A 1 11.71 -95.72 21.66
CA MET A 1 11.13 -94.45 21.17
C MET A 1 10.91 -94.60 19.68
N ASN A 2 9.65 -94.58 19.24
CA ASN A 2 9.22 -95.16 17.97
C ASN A 2 9.48 -94.18 16.80
N MET A 3 10.17 -94.63 15.74
CA MET A 3 10.61 -93.77 14.62
C MET A 3 9.44 -93.10 13.87
N LYS A 4 8.24 -93.69 13.96
CA LYS A 4 6.98 -93.12 13.45
C LYS A 4 6.61 -91.79 14.15
N ASN A 5 6.75 -91.72 15.48
CA ASN A 5 6.37 -90.54 16.26
C ASN A 5 7.31 -89.36 16.01
N MET A 6 8.58 -89.62 15.72
CA MET A 6 9.59 -88.57 15.44
C MET A 6 9.41 -87.93 14.06
N VAL A 7 8.91 -88.70 13.08
CA VAL A 7 8.58 -88.21 11.73
C VAL A 7 7.23 -87.44 11.73
N GLU A 8 6.25 -87.88 12.52
CA GLU A 8 4.97 -87.15 12.70
C GLU A 8 5.19 -85.79 13.38
N GLN A 9 6.03 -85.74 14.41
CA GLN A 9 6.32 -84.51 15.16
C GLN A 9 7.09 -83.48 14.31
N THR A 10 8.07 -83.93 13.51
CA THR A 10 8.81 -83.04 12.58
C THR A 10 7.95 -82.51 11.42
N ASN A 11 6.97 -83.28 10.95
CA ASN A 11 6.03 -82.79 9.93
C ASN A 11 5.02 -81.78 10.50
N SER A 12 4.58 -81.97 11.75
CA SER A 12 3.71 -81.02 12.46
C SER A 12 4.42 -79.68 12.71
N GLU A 13 5.68 -79.71 13.13
CA GLU A 13 6.48 -78.50 13.37
C GLU A 13 6.72 -77.70 12.08
N ARG A 14 7.00 -78.39 10.97
CA ARG A 14 7.16 -77.74 9.65
C ARG A 14 5.87 -77.08 9.16
N GLY A 15 4.72 -77.70 9.40
CA GLY A 15 3.41 -77.12 9.07
C GLY A 15 3.11 -75.85 9.87
N ALA A 16 3.41 -75.86 11.17
CA ALA A 16 3.24 -74.69 12.04
C ALA A 16 4.16 -73.53 11.65
N VAL A 17 5.43 -73.81 11.31
CA VAL A 17 6.37 -72.79 10.85
C VAL A 17 5.93 -72.17 9.52
N LEU A 18 5.46 -72.98 8.55
CA LEU A 18 4.95 -72.47 7.28
C LEU A 18 3.76 -71.53 7.49
N LEU A 19 2.84 -71.90 8.38
CA LEU A 19 1.66 -71.10 8.70
C LEU A 19 2.04 -69.78 9.41
N GLY A 20 3.03 -69.82 10.30
CA GLY A 20 3.59 -68.62 10.94
C GLY A 20 4.21 -67.65 9.92
N VAL A 21 5.03 -68.17 9.00
CA VAL A 21 5.62 -67.36 7.92
C VAL A 21 4.53 -66.78 7.00
N LEU A 22 3.53 -67.57 6.63
CA LEU A 22 2.40 -67.12 5.82
C LEU A 22 1.64 -65.98 6.52
N MET A 23 1.38 -66.11 7.82
CA MET A 23 0.72 -65.04 8.59
C MET A 23 1.55 -63.76 8.61
N ILE A 24 2.86 -63.85 8.80
CA ILE A 24 3.75 -62.68 8.79
C ILE A 24 3.71 -62.01 7.41
N VAL A 25 3.81 -62.78 6.32
CA VAL A 25 3.74 -62.24 4.95
C VAL A 25 2.38 -61.59 4.68
N LEU A 26 1.28 -62.19 5.16
CA LEU A 26 -0.06 -61.63 5.04
C LEU A 26 -0.18 -60.30 5.82
N ILE A 27 0.32 -60.26 7.06
CA ILE A 27 0.30 -59.05 7.88
C ILE A 27 1.13 -57.95 7.23
N LEU A 28 2.33 -58.28 6.74
CA LEU A 28 3.20 -57.32 6.05
C LEU A 28 2.58 -56.79 4.75
N THR A 29 1.88 -57.63 3.98
CA THR A 29 1.20 -57.18 2.76
C THR A 29 -0.01 -56.29 3.07
N LEU A 30 -0.82 -56.65 4.08
CA LEU A 30 -1.91 -55.79 4.55
C LEU A 30 -1.39 -54.45 5.07
N LEU A 31 -0.31 -54.46 5.86
CA LEU A 31 0.32 -53.24 6.38
C LEU A 31 0.90 -52.37 5.26
N GLY A 32 1.54 -53.00 4.26
CA GLY A 32 2.04 -52.30 3.06
C GLY A 32 0.92 -51.64 2.26
N MET A 33 -0.22 -52.32 2.09
CA MET A 33 -1.39 -51.77 1.40
C MET A 33 -2.00 -50.58 2.15
N VAL A 34 -2.15 -50.68 3.48
CA VAL A 34 -2.66 -49.58 4.31
C VAL A 34 -1.70 -48.38 4.25
N SER A 35 -0.39 -48.61 4.36
CA SER A 35 0.63 -47.55 4.27
C SER A 35 0.57 -46.82 2.93
N MET A 36 0.46 -47.56 1.82
CA MET A 36 0.34 -46.96 0.49
C MET A 36 -0.96 -46.15 0.33
N ASN A 37 -2.08 -46.66 0.86
CA ASN A 37 -3.35 -45.93 0.83
C ASN A 37 -3.29 -44.63 1.63
N LEU A 38 -2.65 -44.63 2.82
CA LEU A 38 -2.44 -43.42 3.62
C LEU A 38 -1.56 -42.41 2.88
N ALA A 39 -0.46 -42.85 2.28
CA ALA A 39 0.43 -41.96 1.52
C ALA A 39 -0.29 -41.29 0.34
N VAL A 40 -1.15 -42.02 -0.38
CA VAL A 40 -1.96 -41.45 -1.47
C VAL A 40 -2.95 -40.41 -0.94
N GLN A 41 -3.60 -40.68 0.20
CA GLN A 41 -4.52 -39.72 0.81
C GLN A 41 -3.82 -38.45 1.26
N GLU A 42 -2.66 -38.56 1.92
CA GLU A 42 -1.85 -37.41 2.33
C GLU A 42 -1.39 -36.59 1.13
N MET A 43 -0.95 -37.24 0.05
CA MET A 43 -0.55 -36.55 -1.18
C MET A 43 -1.70 -35.73 -1.78
N LEU A 44 -2.92 -36.29 -1.82
CA LEU A 44 -4.10 -35.58 -2.30
C LEU A 44 -4.47 -34.41 -1.38
N GLN A 45 -4.39 -34.59 -0.06
CA GLN A 45 -4.65 -33.52 0.90
C GLN A 45 -3.63 -32.39 0.82
N ILE A 46 -2.34 -32.71 0.71
CA ILE A 46 -1.27 -31.72 0.53
C ILE A 46 -1.46 -30.97 -0.79
N SER A 47 -1.82 -31.67 -1.87
CA SER A 47 -2.10 -31.02 -3.15
C SER A 47 -3.28 -30.06 -3.06
N ALA A 48 -4.38 -30.47 -2.43
CA ALA A 48 -5.54 -29.61 -2.22
C ALA A 48 -5.18 -28.37 -1.36
N GLY A 49 -4.40 -28.58 -0.29
CA GLY A 49 -3.91 -27.49 0.56
C GLY A 49 -3.02 -26.50 -0.20
N LYS A 50 -2.14 -26.98 -1.09
CA LYS A 50 -1.32 -26.12 -1.95
C LYS A 50 -2.16 -25.27 -2.90
N ASP A 51 -3.16 -25.88 -3.52
CA ASP A 51 -4.04 -25.18 -4.47
C ASP A 51 -4.89 -24.11 -3.76
N GLU A 52 -5.36 -24.41 -2.56
CA GLU A 52 -6.08 -23.45 -1.72
C GLU A 52 -5.21 -22.24 -1.33
N VAL A 53 -3.99 -22.49 -0.86
CA VAL A 53 -3.03 -21.44 -0.51
C VAL A 53 -2.67 -20.59 -1.75
N THR A 54 -2.53 -21.24 -2.91
CA THR A 54 -2.28 -20.53 -4.18
C THR A 54 -3.45 -19.63 -4.56
N ALA A 55 -4.69 -20.11 -4.45
CA ALA A 55 -5.88 -19.29 -4.72
C ALA A 55 -5.97 -18.08 -3.80
N ARG A 56 -5.61 -18.25 -2.52
CA ARG A 56 -5.55 -17.16 -1.56
C ARG A 56 -4.46 -16.14 -1.90
N HIS A 57 -3.23 -16.59 -2.15
CA HIS A 57 -2.15 -15.67 -2.53
C HIS A 57 -2.44 -14.94 -3.84
N LEU A 58 -3.11 -15.60 -4.78
CA LEU A 58 -3.57 -14.96 -6.01
C LEU A 58 -4.58 -13.85 -5.71
N ALA A 59 -5.54 -14.07 -4.80
CA ALA A 59 -6.49 -13.03 -4.40
C ALA A 59 -5.80 -11.87 -3.65
N GLU A 60 -4.83 -12.17 -2.77
CA GLU A 60 -4.01 -11.16 -2.07
C GLU A 60 -3.20 -10.31 -3.07
N ALA A 61 -2.48 -10.96 -3.99
CA ALA A 61 -1.71 -10.28 -5.04
C ALA A 61 -2.60 -9.47 -6.00
N GLY A 62 -3.78 -9.97 -6.32
CA GLY A 62 -4.78 -9.21 -7.09
C GLY A 62 -5.19 -7.94 -6.35
N ALA A 63 -5.42 -8.02 -5.05
CA ALA A 63 -5.78 -6.84 -4.26
C ALA A 63 -4.62 -5.83 -4.16
N ASP A 64 -3.36 -6.28 -4.10
CA ASP A 64 -2.17 -5.43 -4.14
C ASP A 64 -2.03 -4.66 -5.46
N VAL A 65 -2.35 -5.29 -6.60
CA VAL A 65 -2.39 -4.61 -7.90
C VAL A 65 -3.42 -3.47 -7.89
N VAL A 66 -4.59 -3.69 -7.28
CA VAL A 66 -5.62 -2.64 -7.13
C VAL A 66 -5.12 -1.51 -6.25
N ILE A 67 -4.43 -1.81 -5.15
CA ILE A 67 -3.80 -0.81 -4.27
C ILE A 67 -2.82 0.05 -5.07
N GLN A 68 -2.02 -0.57 -5.93
CA GLN A 68 -1.09 0.14 -6.79
C GLN A 68 -1.78 1.16 -7.70
N TRP A 69 -3.01 0.89 -8.19
CA TRP A 69 -3.77 1.85 -8.99
C TRP A 69 -4.15 3.11 -8.21
N PHE A 70 -4.40 3.00 -6.90
CA PHE A 70 -4.64 4.17 -6.05
C PHE A 70 -3.38 5.00 -5.79
N HIS A 71 -2.20 4.38 -5.84
CA HIS A 71 -0.91 5.07 -5.65
C HIS A 71 -0.35 5.68 -6.93
N ASN A 72 -0.57 5.04 -8.09
CA ASN A 72 -0.04 5.47 -9.37
C ASN A 72 -1.14 5.52 -10.43
N THR A 73 -1.60 6.74 -10.72
CA THR A 73 -2.63 6.99 -11.75
C THR A 73 -2.17 6.56 -13.14
N ASN A 74 -0.87 6.55 -13.44
CA ASN A 74 -0.35 6.11 -14.74
C ASN A 74 -0.42 4.58 -14.92
N ALA A 75 -0.51 3.84 -13.81
CA ALA A 75 -0.67 2.38 -13.83
C ALA A 75 -2.15 1.94 -13.76
N THR A 76 -3.08 2.89 -13.63
CA THR A 76 -4.52 2.60 -13.55
C THR A 76 -5.05 2.19 -14.93
N PRO A 77 -5.75 1.05 -15.05
CA PRO A 77 -6.37 0.65 -16.29
C PRO A 77 -7.52 1.59 -16.73
N VAL A 78 -7.73 1.68 -18.03
CA VAL A 78 -8.83 2.46 -18.62
C VAL A 78 -10.18 1.92 -18.12
N GLY A 79 -11.01 2.81 -17.56
CA GLY A 79 -12.34 2.48 -17.03
C GLY A 79 -12.44 2.46 -15.50
N ILE A 80 -11.33 2.34 -14.78
CA ILE A 80 -11.29 2.29 -13.30
C ILE A 80 -10.96 3.66 -12.68
N SER A 81 -10.49 4.60 -13.51
CA SER A 81 -10.09 5.94 -13.09
C SER A 81 -11.19 6.71 -12.35
N THR A 82 -12.47 6.40 -12.55
CA THR A 82 -13.58 7.03 -11.83
C THR A 82 -13.53 6.80 -10.32
N VAL A 83 -12.96 5.68 -9.88
CA VAL A 83 -12.84 5.30 -8.46
C VAL A 83 -11.43 5.54 -7.92
N THR A 84 -10.40 5.46 -8.76
CA THR A 84 -8.98 5.61 -8.35
C THR A 84 -8.41 7.01 -8.57
N SER A 85 -9.09 7.89 -9.31
CA SER A 85 -8.71 9.30 -9.38
C SER A 85 -9.29 10.08 -8.20
N LYS A 86 -8.54 11.07 -7.75
CA LYS A 86 -8.96 11.97 -6.66
C LYS A 86 -10.00 12.97 -7.21
N ARG A 87 -11.23 12.93 -6.72
CA ARG A 87 -12.35 13.74 -7.26
C ARG A 87 -12.64 15.01 -6.48
N TYR A 88 -12.19 15.11 -5.24
CA TYR A 88 -12.37 16.31 -4.44
C TYR A 88 -11.15 17.19 -4.55
N ASP A 89 -11.33 18.49 -4.73
CA ASP A 89 -10.23 19.45 -4.64
C ASP A 89 -10.38 20.22 -3.32
N LEU A 90 -9.51 19.93 -2.36
CA LEU A 90 -9.49 20.64 -1.09
C LEU A 90 -8.57 21.85 -1.21
N SER A 91 -9.05 23.01 -0.79
CA SER A 91 -8.32 24.29 -0.83
C SER A 91 -6.92 24.21 -0.22
N ASP A 92 -6.71 23.31 0.74
CA ASP A 92 -5.52 23.28 1.58
C ASP A 92 -4.54 22.12 1.23
N SER A 93 -5.01 21.09 0.53
CA SER A 93 -4.23 19.88 0.23
C SER A 93 -4.23 19.46 -1.25
N GLY A 94 -4.95 20.20 -2.10
CA GLY A 94 -5.19 19.83 -3.50
C GLY A 94 -6.11 18.62 -3.62
N SER A 95 -5.99 17.89 -4.72
CA SER A 95 -6.86 16.76 -5.02
C SER A 95 -6.80 15.66 -3.94
N SER A 96 -7.97 15.16 -3.54
CA SER A 96 -8.22 14.21 -2.47
C SER A 96 -9.29 13.17 -2.85
N PHE A 97 -9.24 12.03 -2.16
CA PHE A 97 -10.28 11.00 -2.21
C PHE A 97 -11.42 11.24 -1.22
N PHE A 98 -11.26 12.20 -0.31
CA PHE A 98 -12.21 12.51 0.74
C PHE A 98 -12.81 13.89 0.51
N ASP A 99 -14.09 14.04 0.86
CA ASP A 99 -14.74 15.34 0.92
C ASP A 99 -14.21 16.18 2.10
N ALA A 100 -14.69 17.42 2.22
CA ALA A 100 -14.32 18.32 3.31
C ALA A 100 -14.71 17.80 4.72
N VAL A 101 -15.56 16.79 4.81
CA VAL A 101 -16.05 16.17 6.06
C VAL A 101 -15.31 14.85 6.35
N GLY A 102 -14.40 14.41 5.47
CA GLY A 102 -13.64 13.18 5.62
C GLY A 102 -14.38 11.92 5.17
N ARG A 103 -15.46 12.05 4.39
CA ARG A 103 -16.13 10.90 3.76
C ARG A 103 -15.43 10.53 2.47
N SER A 104 -15.27 9.23 2.25
CA SER A 104 -14.72 8.73 1.00
C SER A 104 -15.63 9.06 -0.17
N GLN A 105 -15.02 9.28 -1.34
CA GLN A 105 -15.70 9.32 -2.61
C GLN A 105 -16.39 7.99 -2.99
N VAL A 106 -15.96 6.87 -2.40
CA VAL A 106 -16.52 5.53 -2.65
C VAL A 106 -17.62 5.27 -1.62
N SER A 107 -18.84 4.96 -2.08
CA SER A 107 -20.05 5.01 -1.24
C SER A 107 -20.94 3.77 -1.32
N GLY A 108 -20.72 2.92 -2.31
CA GLY A 108 -21.45 1.68 -2.54
C GLY A 108 -21.27 0.67 -1.41
N SER A 109 -21.99 -0.44 -1.51
CA SER A 109 -21.98 -1.52 -0.53
C SER A 109 -21.39 -2.80 -1.16
N SER A 110 -21.15 -3.84 -0.36
CA SER A 110 -20.73 -5.14 -0.90
C SER A 110 -21.78 -5.77 -1.83
N ALA A 111 -23.07 -5.45 -1.64
CA ALA A 111 -24.16 -5.91 -2.48
C ALA A 111 -24.35 -5.04 -3.75
N THR A 112 -24.08 -3.74 -3.63
CA THR A 112 -24.17 -2.76 -4.73
C THR A 112 -22.87 -1.95 -4.78
N PRO A 113 -21.78 -2.54 -5.29
CA PRO A 113 -20.48 -1.90 -5.27
C PRO A 113 -20.41 -0.76 -6.30
N ASP A 114 -19.56 0.24 -6.05
CA ASP A 114 -19.30 1.31 -7.01
C ASP A 114 -18.61 0.77 -8.28
N LEU A 115 -17.88 -0.34 -8.14
CA LEU A 115 -17.22 -1.05 -9.22
C LEU A 115 -17.32 -2.55 -9.02
N LEU A 116 -17.78 -3.25 -10.06
CA LEU A 116 -17.88 -4.70 -10.12
C LEU A 116 -17.39 -5.17 -11.48
N TYR A 117 -16.40 -6.06 -11.47
CA TYR A 117 -16.03 -6.90 -12.60
C TYR A 117 -16.20 -8.36 -12.21
N ASP A 118 -16.83 -9.14 -13.07
CA ASP A 118 -17.17 -10.55 -12.82
C ASP A 118 -16.97 -11.34 -14.11
N VAL A 119 -16.17 -12.41 -14.05
CA VAL A 119 -15.87 -13.32 -15.17
C VAL A 119 -17.13 -13.93 -15.79
N ALA A 120 -18.25 -13.99 -15.06
CA ALA A 120 -19.54 -14.37 -15.64
C ALA A 120 -19.94 -13.49 -16.85
N ARG A 121 -19.40 -12.27 -16.94
CA ARG A 121 -19.52 -11.39 -18.10
C ARG A 121 -18.27 -11.52 -18.98
N PRO A 122 -18.40 -11.98 -20.24
CA PRO A 122 -17.24 -12.20 -21.12
C PRO A 122 -16.36 -10.96 -21.34
N GLY A 123 -16.96 -9.76 -21.32
CA GLY A 123 -16.22 -8.50 -21.42
C GLY A 123 -15.31 -8.25 -20.22
N ASP A 124 -15.76 -8.60 -19.02
CA ASP A 124 -14.98 -8.45 -17.80
C ASP A 124 -13.91 -9.52 -17.69
N ASP A 125 -14.21 -10.77 -18.09
CA ASP A 125 -13.21 -11.84 -18.08
C ASP A 125 -12.00 -11.46 -18.93
N ARG A 126 -12.23 -10.85 -20.09
CA ARG A 126 -11.14 -10.33 -20.92
C ARG A 126 -10.35 -9.24 -20.19
N LEU A 127 -11.01 -8.28 -19.56
CA LEU A 127 -10.32 -7.21 -18.82
C LEU A 127 -9.50 -7.77 -17.63
N LEU A 128 -10.02 -8.77 -16.93
CA LEU A 128 -9.37 -9.36 -15.76
C LEU A 128 -8.22 -10.29 -16.16
N ASN A 129 -8.44 -11.19 -17.13
CA ASN A 129 -7.61 -12.38 -17.36
C ASN A 129 -7.03 -12.52 -18.77
N ASP A 130 -7.20 -11.57 -19.69
CA ASP A 130 -6.60 -11.67 -21.03
C ASP A 130 -5.05 -11.76 -20.95
N PRO A 131 -4.42 -12.72 -21.65
CA PRO A 131 -2.97 -12.97 -21.59
C PRO A 131 -2.10 -11.82 -22.10
N VAL A 132 -2.64 -10.97 -22.95
CA VAL A 132 -1.91 -9.87 -23.57
C VAL A 132 -2.26 -8.57 -22.84
N ASP A 133 -3.55 -8.28 -22.72
CA ASP A 133 -4.05 -6.96 -22.31
C ASP A 133 -4.73 -6.95 -20.94
N GLY A 134 -4.88 -8.10 -20.29
CA GLY A 134 -5.56 -8.23 -19.01
C GLY A 134 -4.84 -7.49 -17.88
N TRP A 135 -5.61 -6.92 -16.96
CA TRP A 135 -5.10 -6.15 -15.84
C TRP A 135 -4.28 -6.99 -14.86
N PHE A 136 -4.63 -8.27 -14.73
CA PHE A 136 -3.95 -9.22 -13.85
C PHE A 136 -3.08 -10.21 -14.62
N ARG A 137 -2.62 -9.87 -15.83
CA ARG A 137 -1.82 -10.77 -16.68
C ARG A 137 -0.56 -11.32 -16.01
N SER A 138 0.07 -10.54 -15.12
CA SER A 138 1.25 -10.96 -14.36
C SER A 138 0.97 -12.13 -13.39
N LEU A 139 -0.31 -12.36 -13.05
CA LEU A 139 -0.74 -13.37 -12.10
C LEU A 139 -1.28 -14.65 -12.76
N GLN A 140 -1.31 -14.71 -14.09
CA GLN A 140 -1.90 -15.83 -14.84
C GLN A 140 -1.24 -17.18 -14.60
N SER A 141 0.05 -17.19 -14.25
CA SER A 141 0.77 -18.41 -13.89
C SER A 141 0.24 -19.07 -12.62
N LEU A 142 -0.46 -18.30 -11.77
CA LEU A 142 -1.02 -18.77 -10.49
C LEU A 142 -2.51 -19.16 -10.62
N GLY A 143 -3.24 -18.55 -11.56
CA GLY A 143 -4.67 -18.82 -11.77
C GLY A 143 -5.39 -17.65 -12.43
N GLN A 144 -6.68 -17.51 -12.14
CA GLN A 144 -7.54 -16.48 -12.72
C GLN A 144 -8.27 -15.67 -11.64
N ILE A 145 -8.41 -14.37 -11.86
CA ILE A 145 -9.27 -13.50 -11.06
C ILE A 145 -10.71 -13.69 -11.52
N GLN A 146 -11.59 -14.12 -10.63
CA GLN A 146 -13.01 -14.40 -10.93
C GLN A 146 -13.88 -13.16 -10.75
N ALA A 147 -13.60 -12.36 -9.74
CA ALA A 147 -14.35 -11.14 -9.49
C ALA A 147 -13.49 -10.08 -8.79
N LEU A 148 -13.76 -8.82 -9.10
CA LEU A 148 -13.21 -7.65 -8.44
C LEU A 148 -14.35 -6.72 -8.05
N LYS A 149 -14.42 -6.34 -6.77
CA LYS A 149 -15.35 -5.34 -6.26
C LYS A 149 -14.60 -4.23 -5.55
N ILE A 150 -15.04 -3.00 -5.78
CA ILE A 150 -14.63 -1.85 -4.96
C ILE A 150 -15.89 -1.15 -4.49
N TYR A 151 -15.98 -0.94 -3.18
CA TYR A 151 -17.15 -0.33 -2.54
C TYR A 151 -16.75 0.50 -1.32
N GLY A 152 -17.72 1.18 -0.73
CA GLY A 152 -17.51 2.05 0.42
C GLY A 152 -16.87 1.30 1.60
N PRO A 153 -16.13 2.01 2.46
CA PRO A 153 -15.53 1.41 3.63
C PRO A 153 -16.60 1.03 4.67
N GLY A 154 -16.41 -0.08 5.36
CA GLY A 154 -17.27 -0.45 6.50
C GLY A 154 -17.04 0.41 7.76
N ARG A 155 -15.98 1.21 7.78
CA ARG A 155 -15.63 2.10 8.90
C ARG A 155 -15.42 3.54 8.39
N PRO A 156 -15.88 4.55 9.13
CA PRO A 156 -15.63 5.94 8.76
C PRO A 156 -14.13 6.27 8.78
N GLY A 157 -13.69 7.17 7.89
CA GLY A 157 -12.29 7.60 7.78
C GLY A 157 -11.39 6.72 6.92
N LEU A 158 -11.91 5.64 6.34
CA LEU A 158 -11.19 4.80 5.37
C LEU A 158 -11.57 5.18 3.93
N LEU A 159 -10.72 4.81 2.98
CA LEU A 159 -10.90 5.09 1.55
C LEU A 159 -11.95 4.17 0.94
N CYS A 160 -11.70 2.86 0.86
CA CYS A 160 -12.65 1.93 0.25
C CYS A 160 -12.38 0.50 0.72
N SER A 161 -13.32 -0.39 0.43
CA SER A 161 -13.13 -1.83 0.54
C SER A 161 -12.84 -2.39 -0.85
N VAL A 162 -11.78 -3.19 -0.96
CA VAL A 162 -11.43 -3.94 -2.18
C VAL A 162 -11.65 -5.42 -1.88
N GLU A 163 -12.45 -6.07 -2.71
CA GLU A 163 -12.73 -7.51 -2.62
C GLU A 163 -12.33 -8.18 -3.92
N VAL A 164 -11.43 -9.17 -3.83
CA VAL A 164 -10.92 -9.93 -4.97
C VAL A 164 -11.23 -11.39 -4.74
N THR A 165 -11.93 -12.01 -5.69
CA THR A 165 -12.13 -13.45 -5.75
C THR A 165 -11.23 -14.03 -6.81
N ALA A 166 -10.43 -15.02 -6.45
CA ALA A 166 -9.50 -15.69 -7.35
C ALA A 166 -9.67 -17.21 -7.32
N LYS A 167 -9.34 -17.85 -8.42
CA LYS A 167 -9.42 -19.30 -8.62
C LYS A 167 -8.07 -19.84 -9.05
N ALA A 168 -7.55 -20.79 -8.28
CA ALA A 168 -6.40 -21.61 -8.65
C ALA A 168 -6.87 -23.07 -8.78
N LYS A 169 -6.78 -23.62 -9.99
CA LYS A 169 -7.30 -24.95 -10.35
C LYS A 169 -8.77 -25.14 -9.91
N LYS A 170 -9.01 -25.94 -8.86
CA LYS A 170 -10.35 -26.26 -8.34
C LYS A 170 -10.74 -25.44 -7.10
N HIS A 171 -9.84 -24.64 -6.56
CA HIS A 171 -10.07 -23.87 -5.34
C HIS A 171 -10.29 -22.40 -5.68
N MET A 172 -11.26 -21.81 -4.98
CA MET A 172 -11.60 -20.40 -5.10
C MET A 172 -11.49 -19.75 -3.73
N ARG A 173 -10.88 -18.57 -3.67
CA ARG A 173 -10.72 -17.80 -2.43
C ARG A 173 -11.04 -16.34 -2.69
N THR A 174 -11.68 -15.72 -1.71
CA THR A 174 -12.00 -14.30 -1.71
C THR A 174 -11.25 -13.61 -0.60
N VAL A 175 -10.60 -12.50 -0.93
CA VAL A 175 -9.91 -11.63 0.02
C VAL A 175 -10.60 -10.27 -0.03
N ALA A 176 -10.95 -9.75 1.14
CA ALA A 176 -11.51 -8.41 1.30
C ALA A 176 -10.60 -7.59 2.21
N LEU A 177 -10.18 -6.42 1.74
CA LEU A 177 -9.33 -5.50 2.47
C LEU A 177 -9.95 -4.10 2.50
N GLN A 178 -9.69 -3.36 3.57
CA GLN A 178 -10.11 -1.96 3.69
C GLN A 178 -8.89 -1.07 3.60
N LEU A 179 -8.91 -0.16 2.62
CA LEU A 179 -7.84 0.80 2.39
C LEU A 179 -8.04 2.01 3.28
N GLY A 180 -7.04 2.33 4.09
CA GLY A 180 -6.91 3.64 4.71
C GLY A 180 -6.17 4.59 3.79
N ALA A 181 -6.49 5.88 3.85
CA ALA A 181 -5.61 6.89 3.31
C ALA A 181 -4.72 7.39 4.43
N LEU A 182 -3.46 6.96 4.46
CA LEU A 182 -2.45 7.74 5.14
C LEU A 182 -2.27 9.02 4.34
N VAL A 183 -2.94 10.08 4.80
CA VAL A 183 -2.57 11.44 4.42
C VAL A 183 -1.23 11.69 5.11
N THR A 184 -0.14 11.23 4.50
CA THR A 184 1.18 11.74 4.85
C THR A 184 1.06 13.24 4.61
N PRO A 185 1.12 14.08 5.66
CA PRO A 185 1.06 15.51 5.46
C PRO A 185 2.12 15.87 4.43
N PRO A 186 1.86 16.81 3.49
CA PRO A 186 2.86 17.22 2.51
C PRO A 186 4.17 17.44 3.25
N LEU A 187 5.26 16.81 2.81
CA LEU A 187 6.56 16.96 3.45
C LEU A 187 6.84 18.47 3.52
N ARG A 188 6.66 19.04 4.71
CA ARG A 188 6.92 20.46 4.95
C ARG A 188 8.43 20.56 4.96
N ALA A 189 8.99 21.38 4.08
CA ALA A 189 10.42 21.48 3.89
C ALA A 189 11.15 21.65 5.24
N GLY A 190 12.16 20.82 5.49
CA GLY A 190 13.23 21.23 6.39
C GLY A 190 13.98 22.38 5.73
N VAL A 191 13.88 23.58 6.27
CA VAL A 191 14.70 24.72 5.83
C VAL A 191 15.97 24.69 6.68
N GLN A 192 17.12 24.39 6.08
CA GLN A 192 18.40 24.55 6.76
C GLN A 192 18.81 26.02 6.62
N VAL A 193 18.70 26.75 7.72
CA VAL A 193 19.21 28.12 7.85
C VAL A 193 20.66 28.05 8.30
N GLY A 194 21.58 28.62 7.53
CA GLY A 194 22.99 28.70 7.93
C GLY A 194 23.22 29.80 8.96
N ASN A 195 23.26 29.44 10.24
CA ASN A 195 24.43 29.46 11.14
C ASN A 195 23.95 29.15 12.57
N SER A 196 24.45 28.06 13.16
CA SER A 196 24.43 27.72 14.60
C SER A 196 23.15 28.04 15.39
N GLY A 197 22.13 27.17 15.37
CA GLY A 197 21.22 26.95 16.52
C GLY A 197 20.46 28.15 17.12
N VAL A 198 20.36 29.31 16.45
CA VAL A 198 19.58 30.44 16.95
C VAL A 198 18.17 30.36 16.39
N ALA A 199 17.18 30.37 17.28
CA ALA A 199 15.78 30.51 16.92
C ALA A 199 15.61 31.76 16.03
N LEU A 200 14.85 31.63 14.94
CA LEU A 200 14.44 32.73 14.04
C LEU A 200 13.62 33.76 14.84
N THR A 201 14.31 34.58 15.62
CA THR A 201 13.79 35.80 16.22
C THR A 201 13.94 36.91 15.19
N SER A 202 13.04 37.90 15.23
CA SER A 202 12.85 38.94 14.20
C SER A 202 14.07 39.83 13.90
N GLU A 203 15.20 39.60 14.54
CA GLU A 203 16.37 40.47 14.50
C GLU A 203 17.47 39.96 13.56
N VAL A 204 17.55 38.65 13.31
CA VAL A 204 18.68 38.04 12.56
C VAL A 204 18.27 37.65 11.15
N SER A 205 19.04 38.13 10.16
CA SER A 205 18.91 37.75 8.76
C SER A 205 19.29 36.29 8.57
N ALA A 206 18.39 35.48 8.02
CA ALA A 206 18.56 34.04 7.85
C ALA A 206 18.70 33.68 6.36
N PRO A 207 19.92 33.58 5.82
CA PRO A 207 20.10 33.15 4.43
C PRO A 207 19.59 31.71 4.26
N VAL A 208 18.81 31.47 3.21
CA VAL A 208 18.29 30.15 2.85
C VAL A 208 19.36 29.43 2.04
N TRP A 209 19.86 28.30 2.54
CA TRP A 209 20.97 27.57 1.90
C TRP A 209 20.46 26.42 1.03
N VAL A 210 19.42 25.73 1.51
CA VAL A 210 18.74 24.66 0.78
C VAL A 210 17.29 24.56 1.26
N HIS A 211 16.38 24.21 0.36
CA HIS A 211 15.01 23.84 0.71
C HIS A 211 14.51 22.70 -0.19
N TRP A 212 13.47 22.00 0.29
CA TRP A 212 12.87 20.86 -0.41
C TRP A 212 11.35 21.03 -0.60
N GLY A 213 10.86 22.27 -0.47
CA GLY A 213 9.46 22.67 -0.58
C GLY A 213 9.24 24.13 -0.16
N ASP A 214 7.99 24.50 0.13
CA ASP A 214 7.63 25.87 0.55
C ASP A 214 8.30 26.28 1.88
N LEU A 215 8.81 27.52 1.93
CA LEU A 215 9.23 28.17 3.17
C LEU A 215 8.03 28.92 3.76
N LYS A 216 7.64 28.57 4.97
CA LYS A 216 6.45 29.12 5.63
C LYS A 216 6.82 29.69 7.00
N ALA A 217 6.57 30.98 7.22
CA ALA A 217 6.93 31.66 8.46
C ALA A 217 5.77 32.50 9.00
N LYS A 218 5.39 32.29 10.26
CA LYS A 218 4.16 32.89 10.86
C LYS A 218 4.24 34.41 11.08
N GLY A 219 5.45 34.96 11.23
CA GLY A 219 5.67 36.38 11.56
C GLY A 219 6.42 37.13 10.45
N ASN A 220 7.01 38.26 10.84
CA ASN A 220 7.93 39.00 9.97
C ASN A 220 9.21 38.19 9.76
N VAL A 221 9.77 38.22 8.55
CA VAL A 221 11.01 37.51 8.22
C VAL A 221 11.99 38.48 7.57
N ARG A 222 13.25 38.45 8.03
CA ARG A 222 14.37 39.13 7.37
C ARG A 222 15.08 38.16 6.43
N LEU A 223 14.91 38.37 5.12
CA LEU A 223 15.41 37.47 4.07
C LEU A 223 16.80 37.86 3.52
N GLY A 224 17.51 38.77 4.19
CA GLY A 224 18.81 39.26 3.74
C GLY A 224 18.67 40.23 2.56
N ARG A 225 19.61 40.19 1.61
CA ARG A 225 19.53 41.03 0.41
C ARG A 225 18.59 40.42 -0.62
N PHE A 226 18.13 41.23 -1.57
CA PHE A 226 17.22 40.77 -2.61
C PHE A 226 17.83 39.64 -3.45
N GLU A 227 19.11 39.77 -3.77
CA GLU A 227 19.93 38.79 -4.50
C GLU A 227 20.20 37.50 -3.73
N ASP A 228 19.92 37.46 -2.42
CA ASP A 228 20.16 36.27 -1.61
C ASP A 228 19.04 35.22 -1.76
N VAL A 229 17.85 35.65 -2.17
CA VAL A 229 16.70 34.77 -2.37
C VAL A 229 16.75 34.18 -3.78
N PRO A 230 16.77 32.84 -3.93
CA PRO A 230 16.76 32.22 -5.24
C PRO A 230 15.54 32.66 -6.07
N ALA A 231 15.78 33.02 -7.33
CA ALA A 231 14.73 33.41 -8.26
C ALA A 231 13.94 32.17 -8.70
N LYS A 232 12.60 32.25 -8.65
CA LYS A 232 11.76 31.14 -9.10
C LYS A 232 11.67 31.10 -10.62
N THR A 233 12.12 30.01 -11.23
CA THR A 233 12.05 29.79 -12.67
C THR A 233 11.77 28.33 -13.02
N GLY A 234 10.83 28.11 -13.94
CA GLY A 234 10.47 26.76 -14.42
C GLY A 234 11.63 26.03 -15.09
N LEU A 235 12.67 26.75 -15.52
CA LEU A 235 13.83 26.23 -16.24
C LEU A 235 15.02 25.90 -15.32
N ALA A 236 14.94 26.19 -14.01
CA ALA A 236 16.03 25.92 -13.08
C ALA A 236 16.42 24.44 -13.09
N PRO A 237 17.72 24.10 -13.15
CA PRO A 237 18.21 22.73 -13.08
C PRO A 237 18.10 22.19 -11.64
N ILE A 238 17.77 20.90 -11.49
CA ILE A 238 17.68 20.22 -10.19
C ILE A 238 19.02 19.53 -9.94
N THR A 239 19.94 20.21 -9.26
CA THR A 239 21.33 19.74 -9.10
C THR A 239 21.65 19.17 -7.73
N GLY A 240 20.78 19.40 -6.72
CA GLY A 240 21.04 19.01 -5.33
C GLY A 240 22.17 19.80 -4.66
N GLN A 241 22.68 20.85 -5.31
CA GLN A 241 23.71 21.73 -4.77
C GLN A 241 23.08 22.83 -3.89
N SER A 242 23.85 23.35 -2.95
CA SER A 242 23.45 24.48 -2.11
C SER A 242 23.40 25.78 -2.93
N TYR A 243 22.50 26.71 -2.61
CA TYR A 243 22.41 28.00 -3.33
C TYR A 243 23.68 28.84 -3.23
N VAL A 244 24.51 28.62 -2.22
CA VAL A 244 25.80 29.31 -2.09
C VAL A 244 26.84 28.81 -3.11
N ASP A 245 26.68 27.60 -3.61
CA ASP A 245 27.60 26.97 -4.57
C ASP A 245 27.15 27.15 -6.02
N MET A 246 25.95 27.71 -6.23
CA MET A 246 25.38 27.92 -7.56
C MET A 246 25.84 29.25 -8.17
N VAL A 247 26.17 29.21 -9.47
CA VAL A 247 26.54 30.41 -10.25
C VAL A 247 25.37 31.39 -10.39
N SER A 248 24.15 30.86 -10.57
CA SER A 248 22.89 31.61 -10.46
C SER A 248 21.99 30.94 -9.43
N ARG A 249 21.50 31.72 -8.47
CA ARG A 249 20.55 31.24 -7.45
C ARG A 249 19.17 31.19 -8.07
N GLU A 250 18.86 30.06 -8.69
CA GLU A 250 17.58 29.81 -9.35
C GLU A 250 16.97 28.52 -8.80
N ASP A 251 15.65 28.52 -8.59
CA ASP A 251 14.93 27.36 -8.08
C ASP A 251 13.59 27.17 -8.80
N ARG A 252 13.19 25.92 -9.03
CA ARG A 252 11.91 25.61 -9.70
C ARG A 252 10.72 25.68 -8.75
N TRP A 253 10.95 25.45 -7.47
CA TRP A 253 9.95 25.07 -6.49
C TRP A 253 9.86 26.04 -5.30
N LEU A 254 10.87 26.89 -5.05
CA LEU A 254 10.89 27.81 -3.92
C LEU A 254 9.67 28.72 -3.94
N THR A 255 8.86 28.63 -2.89
CA THR A 255 7.83 29.64 -2.59
C THR A 255 7.92 29.99 -1.12
N ILE A 256 7.99 31.29 -0.82
CA ILE A 256 8.13 31.83 0.52
C ILE A 256 6.80 32.51 0.92
N TRP A 257 6.22 32.05 2.01
CA TRP A 257 4.98 32.57 2.59
C TRP A 257 5.27 33.14 3.97
N THR A 258 4.99 34.42 4.18
CA THR A 258 5.16 35.06 5.49
C THR A 258 3.83 35.60 6.01
N GLY A 259 3.48 35.27 7.26
CA GLY A 259 2.29 35.79 7.93
C GLY A 259 2.43 37.29 8.26
N GLY A 260 3.67 37.78 8.40
CA GLY A 260 3.98 39.20 8.52
C GLY A 260 4.70 39.77 7.29
N ASP A 261 5.44 40.85 7.47
CA ASP A 261 6.24 41.49 6.42
C ASP A 261 7.49 40.67 6.08
N ALA A 262 7.79 40.58 4.78
CA ALA A 262 9.08 40.12 4.28
C ALA A 262 10.00 41.34 4.17
N VAL A 263 11.01 41.43 5.03
CA VAL A 263 11.94 42.56 5.10
C VAL A 263 13.24 42.19 4.39
N PHE A 264 13.60 42.99 3.39
CA PHE A 264 14.87 42.88 2.68
C PHE A 264 15.80 44.01 3.13
N THR A 265 17.09 43.69 3.22
CA THR A 265 18.13 44.71 3.35
C THR A 265 18.16 45.50 2.04
N PRO A 266 18.03 46.84 2.08
CA PRO A 266 17.98 47.66 0.87
C PRO A 266 19.24 47.45 0.02
N SER A 267 19.03 47.13 -1.26
CA SER A 267 20.08 47.11 -2.27
C SER A 267 20.37 48.53 -2.76
N LEU A 268 21.60 48.79 -3.22
CA LEU A 268 22.02 50.05 -3.84
C LEU A 268 21.21 50.39 -5.11
N VAL A 269 20.54 49.38 -5.70
CA VAL A 269 19.68 49.51 -6.86
C VAL A 269 18.24 49.39 -6.34
N GLY A 270 17.52 50.51 -6.28
CA GLY A 270 16.22 50.69 -5.60
C GLY A 270 15.04 49.87 -6.15
N SER A 271 15.17 48.56 -6.25
CA SER A 271 14.07 47.65 -6.58
C SER A 271 13.14 47.52 -5.38
N THR A 272 11.92 48.04 -5.52
CA THR A 272 10.84 47.95 -4.54
C THR A 272 9.90 46.77 -4.79
N MET A 273 10.13 46.01 -5.87
CA MET A 273 9.28 44.88 -6.25
C MET A 273 9.79 43.61 -5.58
N PHE A 274 8.93 42.95 -4.81
CA PHE A 274 9.23 41.65 -4.19
C PHE A 274 9.56 40.58 -5.25
N PRO A 275 10.44 39.61 -4.95
CA PRO A 275 10.62 38.45 -5.82
C PRO A 275 9.26 37.77 -6.05
N SER A 276 9.03 37.26 -7.26
CA SER A 276 7.75 36.63 -7.65
C SER A 276 7.38 35.41 -6.79
N ASN A 277 8.35 34.86 -6.07
CA ASN A 277 8.21 33.73 -5.16
C ASN A 277 8.07 34.11 -3.68
N VAL A 278 7.95 35.40 -3.33
CA VAL A 278 7.77 35.86 -1.96
C VAL A 278 6.38 36.46 -1.81
N SER A 279 5.58 35.86 -0.94
CA SER A 279 4.21 36.27 -0.65
C SER A 279 4.11 36.79 0.79
N PRO A 280 4.30 38.10 1.03
CA PRO A 280 4.18 38.69 2.36
C PRO A 280 2.73 38.83 2.81
N ARG A 281 2.51 38.91 4.13
CA ARG A 281 1.20 39.07 4.78
C ARG A 281 0.16 38.03 4.36
N ARG A 282 0.60 36.84 4.00
CA ARG A 282 -0.29 35.69 3.74
C ARG A 282 -0.12 34.73 4.89
N ASP A 283 -1.22 34.40 5.57
CA ASP A 283 -1.19 33.41 6.65
C ASP A 283 -0.59 32.10 6.10
N PRO A 284 0.60 31.69 6.57
CA PRO A 284 1.23 30.47 6.07
C PRO A 284 0.47 29.21 6.51
N PHE A 285 -0.50 29.34 7.42
CA PHE A 285 -1.36 28.28 7.91
C PHE A 285 -2.84 28.63 7.68
N PRO A 286 -3.41 28.43 6.49
CA PRO A 286 -4.86 28.27 6.41
C PRO A 286 -5.22 27.09 7.34
N GLY A 287 -6.04 27.37 8.34
CA GLY A 287 -6.18 26.64 9.60
C GLY A 287 -6.03 25.12 9.59
N LEU A 288 -5.19 24.61 10.50
CA LEU A 288 -5.69 23.58 11.39
C LEU A 288 -6.66 24.31 12.31
N LYS A 289 -7.97 24.18 12.10
CA LYS A 289 -8.93 24.60 13.12
C LYS A 289 -8.52 23.87 14.39
N THR A 290 -8.03 24.60 15.38
CA THR A 290 -7.98 24.12 16.76
C THR A 290 -9.41 23.90 17.17
N ASP A 291 -9.90 22.69 16.94
CA ASP A 291 -11.16 22.24 17.47
C ASP A 291 -10.97 22.09 18.99
N VAL A 292 -11.86 22.71 19.75
CA VAL A 292 -11.88 22.73 21.21
C VAL A 292 -12.12 21.30 21.77
N ALA A 293 -12.36 20.32 20.90
CA ALA A 293 -12.58 18.91 21.22
C ALA A 293 -11.31 18.07 21.49
N ILE A 294 -10.08 18.55 21.18
CA ILE A 294 -8.85 17.80 21.52
C ILE A 294 -8.42 18.09 22.97
N ARG A 295 -9.31 17.78 23.91
CA ARG A 295 -8.96 17.61 25.34
C ARG A 295 -9.34 16.23 25.90
N SER A 296 -9.95 15.35 25.10
CA SER A 296 -10.40 14.04 25.57
C SER A 296 -10.08 12.89 24.62
N VAL A 297 -8.83 12.77 24.15
CA VAL A 297 -8.30 11.48 23.68
C VAL A 297 -6.82 11.39 24.08
N LYS A 298 -6.56 11.39 25.38
CA LYS A 298 -5.40 10.70 25.93
C LYS A 298 -5.91 9.32 26.31
N GLU A 299 -5.20 8.30 25.85
CA GLU A 299 -5.52 6.87 25.93
C GLU A 299 -6.54 6.39 24.90
N ILE A 300 -6.07 5.60 23.94
CA ILE A 300 -6.49 4.20 23.77
C ILE A 300 -5.43 3.51 22.90
N ARG A 301 -5.07 2.30 23.37
CA ARG A 301 -3.96 1.45 22.95
C ARG A 301 -4.07 1.00 21.49
N LEU A 302 -2.91 0.83 20.85
CA LEU A 302 -2.76 0.00 19.65
C LEU A 302 -3.27 -1.43 19.95
N ALA A 303 -4.27 -1.87 19.20
CA ALA A 303 -4.61 -3.28 19.05
C ALA A 303 -4.88 -3.54 17.56
N THR A 304 -3.88 -4.14 16.91
CA THR A 304 -4.01 -4.72 15.57
C THR A 304 -4.87 -5.98 15.67
N TRP A 305 -5.98 -6.03 14.94
CA TRP A 305 -6.78 -7.26 14.77
C TRP A 305 -6.82 -7.63 13.29
N LEU A 306 -6.16 -8.74 12.94
CA LEU A 306 -6.39 -9.50 11.72
C LEU A 306 -7.68 -10.30 11.91
N LEU A 307 -8.68 -10.07 11.05
CA LEU A 307 -9.85 -10.94 10.95
C LEU A 307 -9.75 -11.76 9.66
N LEU A 308 -9.31 -13.01 9.84
CA LEU A 308 -9.53 -14.09 8.88
C LEU A 308 -10.98 -14.55 9.01
N ARG A 309 -11.78 -14.44 7.96
CA ARG A 309 -13.02 -15.22 7.85
C ARG A 309 -12.76 -16.42 6.93
N SER A 310 -12.99 -17.59 7.51
CA SER A 310 -13.10 -18.92 6.89
C SER A 310 -14.23 -18.97 5.87
#